data_AF-A0A519LIW9-F1
#
_entry.id   AF-A0A519LIW9-F1
#
_cell.length_a   1.000
_cell.length_b   1.000
_cell.length_c   1.000
_cell.angle_alpha   90.00
_cell.angle_beta   90.00
_cell.angle_gamma   90.00
#
_symmetry.space_group_name_H-M   'P 1'
#
loop_
_entity.id
_entity.type
_entity.pdbx_description
1 polymer ?
#
loop_
_entity_poly.entity_id
_entity_poly.type
_entity_poly.pdbx_seq_one_letter_code
_entity_poly.pdbx_strand_id
1 'polypeptide(L)'
;IDGQLHKRELDFLWLVAQELDFDQKLFQDLFHQEDTPLIIKSEFQRIQQFYRLALIMHCDGILHAKEATAIQQIAIEMGLNPGATKRILDLMKKAPNAIIEPKLLLKVFQEQHN
;
A
#
# COMPACT_ATOMS: atom_id res chain seq x y z
N ILE A 1 1.69 4.63 15.02
CA ILE A 1 2.86 4.21 14.23
C ILE A 1 4.06 4.45 15.14
N ASP A 2 4.80 3.42 15.54
CA ASP A 2 6.07 3.66 16.25
C ASP A 2 6.97 4.31 15.20
N GLY A 3 7.34 5.58 15.38
CA GLY A 3 7.91 6.45 14.34
C GLY A 3 9.31 6.08 13.81
N GLN A 4 9.56 4.80 13.53
CA GLN A 4 10.79 4.27 12.95
C GLN A 4 10.43 3.53 11.66
N LEU A 5 10.79 4.11 10.52
CA LEU A 5 10.75 3.40 9.24
C LEU A 5 11.68 2.18 9.34
N HIS A 6 11.19 0.98 9.01
CA HIS A 6 12.06 -0.18 8.98
C HIS A 6 13.08 0.02 7.84
N LYS A 7 14.36 -0.33 8.07
CA LYS A 7 15.44 -0.12 7.07
C LYS A 7 15.09 -0.65 5.68
N ARG A 8 14.40 -1.80 5.60
CA ARG A 8 13.98 -2.41 4.34
C ARG A 8 12.90 -1.61 3.61
N GLU A 9 11.99 -0.96 4.32
CA GLU A 9 10.98 -0.08 3.73
C GLU A 9 11.65 1.16 3.14
N LEU A 10 12.62 1.74 3.86
CA LEU A 10 13.40 2.86 3.36
C LEU A 10 14.20 2.48 2.11
N ASP A 11 14.86 1.32 2.14
CA ASP A 11 15.64 0.80 1.02
C ASP A 11 14.73 0.55 -0.21
N PHE A 12 13.51 0.02 -0.01
CA PHE A 12 12.54 -0.16 -1.09
C PHE A 12 12.08 1.17 -1.68
N LEU A 13 11.73 2.15 -0.83
CA LEU A 13 11.33 3.48 -1.30
C LEU A 13 12.46 4.18 -2.05
N TRP A 14 13.71 4.01 -1.59
CA TRP A 14 14.89 4.53 -2.28
C TRP A 14 15.09 3.87 -3.65
N LEU A 15 14.96 2.54 -3.76
CA LEU A 15 15.03 1.84 -5.06
C LEU A 15 13.98 2.36 -6.04
N VAL A 16 12.75 2.56 -5.60
CA VAL A 16 11.69 3.16 -6.43
C VAL A 16 12.03 4.58 -6.83
N ALA A 17 12.57 5.39 -5.92
CA ALA A 17 12.99 6.76 -6.20
C ALA A 17 14.09 6.80 -7.28
N GLN A 18 15.07 5.89 -7.21
CA GLN A 18 16.12 5.76 -8.22
C GLN A 18 15.57 5.39 -9.60
N GLU A 19 14.61 4.45 -9.68
CA GLU A 19 13.94 4.09 -10.94
C GLU A 19 13.11 5.25 -11.53
N LEU A 20 12.70 6.21 -10.69
CA LEU A 20 12.00 7.43 -11.10
C LEU A 20 12.95 8.63 -11.32
N ASP A 21 14.26 8.40 -11.28
CA ASP A 21 15.32 9.41 -11.45
C ASP A 21 15.28 10.55 -10.40
N PHE A 22 14.87 10.23 -9.17
CA PHE A 22 14.93 11.14 -8.04
C PHE A 22 16.36 11.19 -7.47
N ASP A 23 16.86 12.40 -7.22
CA ASP A 23 18.09 12.56 -6.46
C ASP A 23 17.89 12.29 -4.96
N GLN A 24 18.98 11.96 -4.26
CA GLN A 24 18.93 11.59 -2.85
C GLN A 24 18.44 12.73 -1.94
N LYS A 25 18.72 13.98 -2.32
CA LYS A 25 18.33 15.16 -1.54
C LYS A 25 16.82 15.38 -1.68
N LEU A 26 16.30 15.33 -2.91
CA LEU A 26 14.87 15.41 -3.20
C LEU A 26 14.11 14.30 -2.49
N PHE A 27 14.62 13.06 -2.52
CA PHE A 27 14.02 11.94 -1.79
C PHE A 27 13.94 12.20 -0.28
N GLN A 28 15.00 12.72 0.33
CA GLN A 28 14.99 13.08 1.77
C GLN A 28 14.05 14.24 2.06
N ASP A 29 14.01 15.25 1.19
CA ASP A 29 13.16 16.42 1.33
C ASP A 29 11.66 16.05 1.32
N LEU A 30 11.26 14.99 0.59
CA LEU A 30 9.88 14.48 0.59
C LEU A 30 9.36 14.06 1.98
N PHE A 31 10.24 13.63 2.90
CA PHE A 31 9.85 13.29 4.27
C PHE A 31 9.59 14.52 5.16
N HIS A 32 9.93 15.72 4.66
CA HIS A 32 9.77 16.99 5.37
C HIS A 32 8.69 17.87 4.76
N GLN A 33 8.03 17.40 3.70
CA GLN A 33 6.94 18.10 3.03
C GLN A 33 5.60 17.59 3.56
N GLU A 34 4.82 18.48 4.18
CA GLU A 34 3.40 18.23 4.44
C GLU A 34 2.59 18.64 3.21
N ASP A 35 2.60 17.80 2.18
CA ASP A 35 1.72 17.99 1.04
C ASP A 35 0.27 17.69 1.40
N THR A 36 -0.66 18.49 0.86
CA THR A 36 -2.08 18.22 1.02
C THR A 36 -2.42 16.85 0.43
N PRO A 37 -3.18 15.99 1.13
CA PRO A 37 -3.54 14.67 0.62
C PRO A 37 -4.19 14.77 -0.75
N LEU A 38 -3.60 14.11 -1.75
CA LEU A 38 -4.16 14.01 -3.10
C LEU A 38 -5.50 13.24 -3.04
N ILE A 39 -6.59 13.90 -3.43
CA ILE A 39 -7.91 13.27 -3.50
C ILE A 39 -7.97 12.37 -4.74
N ILE A 40 -7.83 11.06 -4.53
CA ILE A 40 -7.96 10.06 -5.58
C ILE A 40 -9.46 9.81 -5.87
N LYS A 41 -9.96 10.38 -6.96
CA LYS A 41 -11.40 10.36 -7.29
C LYS A 41 -11.93 8.99 -7.73
N SER A 42 -11.14 8.23 -8.48
CA SER A 42 -11.57 6.92 -9.01
C SER A 42 -11.39 5.82 -7.97
N GLU A 43 -12.43 5.00 -7.76
CA GLU A 43 -12.35 3.80 -6.91
C GLU A 43 -11.23 2.86 -7.38
N PHE A 44 -11.09 2.67 -8.69
CA PHE A 44 -10.02 1.85 -9.26
C PHE A 44 -8.63 2.38 -8.87
N GLN A 45 -8.41 3.70 -8.93
CA GLN A 45 -7.14 4.28 -8.53
C GLN A 45 -6.89 4.13 -7.02
N ARG A 46 -7.94 4.21 -6.19
CA ARG A 46 -7.84 3.96 -4.75
C ARG A 46 -7.50 2.51 -4.45
N ILE A 47 -8.09 1.56 -5.17
CA ILE A 47 -7.76 0.14 -5.12
C ILE A 47 -6.29 -0.10 -5.48
N GLN A 48 -5.81 0.51 -6.57
CA GLN A 48 -4.40 0.41 -6.97
C GLN A 48 -3.47 0.99 -5.92
N GLN A 49 -3.82 2.14 -5.34
CA GLN A 49 -3.00 2.77 -4.31
C GLN A 49 -2.96 1.94 -3.02
N PHE A 50 -4.10 1.44 -2.56
CA PHE A 50 -4.17 0.51 -1.44
C PHE A 50 -3.29 -0.73 -1.69
N TYR A 51 -3.36 -1.31 -2.88
CA TYR A 51 -2.56 -2.48 -3.22
C TYR A 51 -1.04 -2.20 -3.19
N ARG A 52 -0.61 -1.03 -3.67
CA ARG A 52 0.80 -0.59 -3.58
C ARG A 52 1.27 -0.45 -2.13
N LEU A 53 0.45 0.18 -1.29
CA LEU A 53 0.75 0.32 0.14
C LEU A 53 0.84 -1.05 0.83
N ALA A 54 -0.05 -1.98 0.48
CA ALA A 54 -0.04 -3.33 1.01
C ALA A 54 1.23 -4.10 0.61
N LEU A 55 1.74 -3.89 -0.60
CA LEU A 55 2.99 -4.50 -1.06
C LEU A 55 4.20 -3.96 -0.30
N ILE A 56 4.26 -2.64 -0.08
CA ILE A 56 5.34 -2.00 0.70
C ILE A 56 5.38 -2.57 2.12
N MET A 57 4.23 -2.65 2.78
CA MET A 57 4.11 -3.20 4.14
C MET A 57 4.34 -4.72 4.21
N HIS A 58 4.40 -5.44 3.08
CA HIS A 58 4.71 -6.87 3.03
C HIS A 58 6.16 -7.15 2.60
N CYS A 59 6.98 -6.11 2.37
CA CYS A 59 8.32 -6.29 1.81
C CYS A 59 9.29 -7.08 2.72
N ASP A 60 9.01 -7.15 4.02
CA ASP A 60 9.77 -7.96 4.98
C ASP A 60 9.19 -9.36 5.21
N GLY A 61 8.07 -9.68 4.55
CA GLY A 61 7.38 -10.97 4.63
C GLY A 61 6.54 -11.18 5.90
N ILE A 62 6.46 -10.18 6.79
CA ILE A 62 5.72 -10.29 8.06
C ILE A 62 4.91 -9.02 8.29
N LEU A 63 3.61 -9.08 8.00
CA LEU A 63 2.71 -8.00 8.39
C LEU A 63 2.46 -8.04 9.91
N HIS A 64 3.02 -7.08 10.64
CA HIS A 64 2.79 -6.90 12.06
C HIS A 64 1.33 -6.47 12.35
N ALA A 65 0.82 -6.80 13.53
CA ALA A 65 -0.56 -6.47 13.90
C ALA A 65 -0.85 -4.95 13.84
N LYS A 66 0.15 -4.10 14.16
CA LYS A 66 0.03 -2.64 14.07
C LYS A 66 -0.13 -2.17 12.62
N GLU A 67 0.62 -2.74 11.68
CA GLU A 67 0.55 -2.43 10.25
C GLU A 67 -0.76 -2.90 9.64
N ALA A 68 -1.21 -4.11 10.03
CA ALA A 68 -2.51 -4.64 9.62
C ALA A 68 -3.66 -3.72 10.02
N THR A 69 -3.63 -3.15 11.23
CA THR A 69 -4.61 -2.16 11.67
C THR A 69 -4.47 -0.84 10.90
N ALA A 70 -3.24 -0.35 10.71
CA ALA A 70 -2.98 0.90 10.00
C ALA A 70 -3.47 0.85 8.55
N ILE A 71 -3.16 -0.21 7.81
CA ILE A 71 -3.57 -0.33 6.41
C ILE A 71 -5.08 -0.48 6.23
N GLN A 72 -5.75 -1.14 7.18
CA GLN A 72 -7.22 -1.22 7.20
C GLN A 72 -7.84 0.16 7.43
N GLN A 73 -7.27 0.95 8.35
CA GLN A 73 -7.71 2.32 8.58
C GLN A 73 -7.52 3.21 7.33
N ILE A 74 -6.36 3.11 6.68
CA ILE A 74 -6.09 3.81 5.41
C ILE A 74 -7.11 3.41 4.34
N ALA A 75 -7.45 2.12 4.24
CA ALA A 75 -8.42 1.65 3.26
C ALA A 75 -9.82 2.24 3.49
N ILE A 76 -10.25 2.38 4.76
CA ILE A 76 -11.51 3.03 5.14
C ILE A 76 -11.49 4.52 4.78
N GLU A 77 -10.39 5.21 5.05
CA GLU A 77 -10.21 6.64 4.70
C GLU A 77 -10.21 6.86 3.19
N MET A 78 -9.72 5.88 2.41
CA MET A 78 -9.86 5.82 0.97
C MET A 78 -11.28 5.43 0.51
N GLY A 79 -12.24 5.20 1.40
CA GLY A 79 -13.59 4.79 1.03
C GLY A 79 -13.65 3.43 0.31
N LEU A 80 -12.72 2.53 0.62
CA LEU A 80 -12.70 1.16 0.11
C LEU A 80 -13.50 0.24 1.03
N ASN A 81 -14.09 -0.81 0.45
CA ASN A 81 -14.82 -1.81 1.22
C ASN A 81 -13.87 -2.61 2.16
N PRO A 82 -14.12 -2.64 3.48
CA PRO A 82 -13.28 -3.35 4.45
C PRO A 82 -13.22 -4.88 4.22
N GLY A 83 -14.30 -5.47 3.74
CA GLY A 83 -14.37 -6.90 3.40
C GLY A 83 -13.48 -7.25 2.21
N ALA A 84 -13.53 -6.45 1.13
CA ALA A 84 -12.66 -6.63 -0.03
C ALA A 84 -11.19 -6.46 0.32
N THR A 85 -10.84 -5.38 1.05
CA THR A 85 -9.45 -5.08 1.41
C THR A 85 -8.88 -6.15 2.34
N LYS A 86 -9.65 -6.64 3.32
CA LYS A 86 -9.25 -7.79 4.16
C LYS A 86 -8.98 -9.03 3.33
N ARG A 87 -9.86 -9.35 2.38
CA ARG A 87 -9.68 -10.51 1.48
C ARG A 87 -8.44 -10.38 0.60
N ILE A 88 -8.12 -9.17 0.13
CA ILE A 88 -6.85 -8.91 -0.57
C ILE A 88 -5.65 -9.20 0.34
N LEU A 89 -5.63 -8.67 1.57
CA LEU A 89 -4.51 -8.93 2.48
C LEU A 89 -4.36 -10.43 2.79
N ASP A 90 -5.45 -11.16 2.94
CA ASP A 90 -5.43 -12.62 3.14
C ASP A 90 -4.91 -13.38 1.92
N LEU A 91 -5.21 -12.90 0.70
CA LEU A 91 -4.65 -13.46 -0.53
C LEU A 91 -3.15 -13.16 -0.65
N MET A 92 -2.71 -11.95 -0.26
CA MET A 92 -1.29 -11.56 -0.28
C MET A 92 -0.47 -12.45 0.65
N LYS A 93 -0.95 -12.70 1.87
CA LYS A 93 -0.29 -13.60 2.84
C LYS A 93 -0.09 -15.03 2.33
N LYS A 94 -0.94 -15.49 1.41
CA LYS A 94 -0.88 -16.85 0.84
C LYS A 94 -0.06 -16.90 -0.45
N ALA A 95 0.23 -15.76 -1.06
CA ALA A 95 0.99 -15.69 -2.29
C ALA A 95 2.50 -15.75 -2.00
N PRO A 96 3.30 -16.48 -2.79
CA PRO A 96 4.72 -16.71 -2.50
C PRO A 96 5.55 -15.41 -2.40
N ASN A 97 5.14 -14.34 -3.08
CA ASN A 97 5.80 -13.02 -3.06
C ASN A 97 4.83 -11.88 -2.67
N ALA A 98 3.71 -12.18 -2.01
CA ALA A 98 2.61 -11.22 -1.76
C ALA A 98 1.97 -10.59 -3.01
N ILE A 99 2.39 -11.00 -4.21
CA ILE A 99 1.84 -10.53 -5.48
C ILE A 99 0.55 -11.28 -5.81
N ILE A 100 -0.48 -10.53 -6.20
CA ILE A 100 -1.78 -11.01 -6.64
C ILE A 100 -1.96 -10.62 -8.10
N GLU A 101 -2.54 -11.51 -8.91
CA GLU A 101 -2.85 -11.19 -10.29
C GLU A 101 -3.84 -10.02 -10.40
N PRO A 102 -3.62 -9.04 -11.30
CA PRO A 102 -4.50 -7.88 -11.46
C PRO A 102 -5.97 -8.23 -11.71
N LYS A 103 -6.24 -9.33 -12.43
CA LYS A 103 -7.60 -9.82 -12.69
C LYS A 103 -8.30 -10.28 -11.41
N LEU A 104 -7.56 -10.92 -10.51
CA LEU A 104 -8.08 -11.37 -9.22
C LEU A 104 -8.34 -10.18 -8.29
N LEU A 105 -7.45 -9.19 -8.29
CA LEU A 105 -7.62 -7.93 -7.55
C LEU A 105 -8.95 -7.26 -7.93
N LEU A 106 -9.17 -7.04 -9.23
CA LEU A 106 -10.40 -6.44 -9.75
C LEU A 106 -11.65 -7.24 -9.39
N LYS A 107 -11.59 -8.56 -9.54
CA LYS A 107 -12.72 -9.45 -9.25
C LYS A 107 -13.17 -9.33 -7.79
N VAL A 108 -12.23 -9.28 -6.84
CA VAL A 108 -12.54 -9.16 -5.40
C VAL A 108 -13.30 -7.87 -5.09
N PHE A 109 -12.96 -6.76 -5.73
CA PHE A 109 -13.67 -5.49 -5.54
C PHE A 109 -15.00 -5.44 -6.30
N GLN A 110 -15.11 -6.09 -7.47
CA GLN A 110 -16.38 -6.19 -8.21
C GLN A 110 -17.42 -7.06 -7.51
N GLU A 111 -17.00 -8.12 -6.80
CA GLU A 111 -17.89 -9.00 -6.03
C GLU A 111 -18.64 -8.28 -4.91
N GLN A 112 -18.23 -7.06 -4.52
CA GLN A 112 -18.88 -6.27 -3.46
C GLN A 112 -19.98 -5.32 -3.98
N HIS A 113 -20.11 -5.17 -5.29
CA HIS A 113 -21.11 -4.31 -5.93
C HIS A 113 -22.38 -5.09 -6.36
N ASN A 114 -22.50 -6.34 -5.93
CA ASN A 114 -23.63 -7.24 -6.22
C ASN A 114 -24.53 -7.45 -5.01
#